data_AF-A0A4R5KJG5-F1
#
_entry.id   AF-A0A4R5KJG5-F1
#
_cell.length_a   1.000
_cell.length_b   1.000
_cell.length_c   1.000
_cell.angle_alpha   90.00
_cell.angle_beta   90.00
_cell.angle_gamma   90.00
#
_symmetry.space_group_name_H-M   'P 1'
#
loop_
_entity.id
_entity.type
_entity.pdbx_description
1 polymer ?
#
loop_
_entity_poly.entity_id
_entity_poly.type
_entity_poly.pdbx_seq_one_letter_code
_entity_poly.pdbx_strand_id
1 'polypeptide(L)'
;MKNPIKTFGDVRKAGRVKLVLTAGVLVAATVAVTGATSTDFARLNFVGATLVESPRFDIGIVRADGAVEQADKDGGFDWAVAGASDLVPGKSVSTTIPVFNNTYNLKADTSFQVVLRNGDGRVAPGVPIILPFLRFTATDETNKVIFTDVTWDQAKGALGVMEPRWGAVLNNGEQFTPAASGSAKKLNLTIKYIDGPGVENYNGGQAALSVRFDAVSAAR
;
A
#
# COMPACT_ATOMS: atom_id res chain seq x y z
N MET A 1 -26.65 -26.20 81.10
CA MET A 1 -25.63 -27.11 81.67
C MET A 1 -24.54 -27.33 80.63
N LYS A 2 -23.27 -27.17 81.03
CA LYS A 2 -22.02 -27.71 80.44
C LYS A 2 -21.51 -27.19 79.07
N ASN A 3 -20.47 -26.34 79.14
CA ASN A 3 -19.29 -26.31 78.24
C ASN A 3 -18.44 -27.61 78.43
N PRO A 4 -17.28 -27.81 77.77
CA PRO A 4 -16.82 -27.62 76.37
C PRO A 4 -16.16 -28.94 75.84
N ILE A 5 -15.39 -28.93 74.73
CA ILE A 5 -14.03 -29.55 74.59
C ILE A 5 -13.43 -29.19 73.21
N LYS A 6 -12.19 -28.69 73.23
CA LYS A 6 -11.24 -28.61 72.10
C LYS A 6 -10.40 -29.90 72.07
N THR A 7 -9.98 -30.37 70.89
CA THR A 7 -8.76 -31.18 70.79
C THR A 7 -7.97 -30.85 69.52
N PHE A 8 -6.70 -30.51 69.75
CA PHE A 8 -5.62 -30.40 68.77
C PHE A 8 -5.11 -31.81 68.41
N GLY A 9 -4.56 -31.97 67.20
CA GLY A 9 -3.80 -33.15 66.81
C GLY A 9 -3.04 -32.89 65.51
N ASP A 10 -1.75 -32.63 65.66
CA ASP A 10 -0.80 -32.25 64.61
C ASP A 10 0.15 -33.43 64.30
N VAL A 11 0.79 -33.38 63.13
CA VAL A 11 2.13 -33.95 62.80
C VAL A 11 2.30 -35.41 62.23
N ARG A 12 2.64 -35.44 60.91
CA ARG A 12 3.70 -36.22 60.17
C ARG A 12 3.51 -37.75 59.98
N LYS A 13 3.93 -38.42 58.88
CA LYS A 13 5.03 -38.23 57.89
C LYS A 13 4.92 -39.28 56.74
N ALA A 14 5.62 -39.01 55.62
CA ALA A 14 6.08 -39.89 54.50
C ALA A 14 5.38 -39.61 53.15
N GLY A 15 6.03 -39.38 52.01
CA GLY A 15 7.43 -39.40 51.62
C GLY A 15 7.60 -38.73 50.23
N ARG A 16 8.84 -38.41 49.88
CA ARG A 16 9.31 -37.52 48.80
C ARG A 16 9.07 -38.08 47.39
N VAL A 17 8.72 -37.20 46.42
CA VAL A 17 9.38 -37.14 45.09
C VAL A 17 9.41 -35.68 44.63
N LYS A 18 10.62 -35.21 44.31
CA LYS A 18 10.90 -33.91 43.70
C LYS A 18 10.62 -34.00 42.20
N LEU A 19 9.95 -33.01 41.62
CA LEU A 19 10.12 -32.69 40.21
C LEU A 19 10.54 -31.23 40.11
N VAL A 20 11.86 -31.04 40.01
CA VAL A 20 12.48 -29.79 39.60
C VAL A 20 12.52 -29.83 38.07
N LEU A 21 11.87 -28.88 37.41
CA LEU A 21 12.08 -28.59 36.00
C LEU A 21 12.68 -27.18 35.92
N THR A 22 13.95 -27.14 35.55
CA THR A 22 14.74 -25.93 35.32
C THR A 22 14.75 -25.61 33.82
N ALA A 23 14.83 -24.32 33.52
CA ALA A 23 15.34 -23.69 32.31
C ALA A 23 14.38 -23.48 31.13
N GLY A 24 14.26 -22.20 30.74
CA GLY A 24 13.67 -21.76 29.48
C GLY A 24 13.76 -20.25 29.33
N VAL A 25 14.77 -19.79 28.58
CA VAL A 25 15.09 -18.40 28.24
C VAL A 25 13.84 -17.60 27.81
N LEU A 26 13.61 -16.42 28.40
CA LEU A 26 12.68 -15.43 27.84
C LEU A 26 13.34 -14.81 26.59
N VAL A 27 13.06 -15.39 25.43
CA VAL A 27 13.22 -14.68 24.16
C VAL A 27 12.04 -13.73 24.06
N ALA A 28 12.31 -12.43 24.11
CA ALA A 28 11.33 -11.40 23.78
C ALA A 28 10.95 -11.57 22.30
N ALA A 29 9.87 -12.32 22.06
CA ALA A 29 9.26 -12.41 20.75
C ALA A 29 8.66 -11.04 20.42
N THR A 30 9.30 -10.32 19.50
CA THR A 30 8.70 -9.23 18.76
C THR A 30 7.36 -9.72 18.20
N VAL A 31 6.26 -9.11 18.66
CA VAL A 31 4.95 -9.29 18.03
C VAL A 31 5.04 -8.58 16.68
N ALA A 32 5.49 -9.31 15.67
CA ALA A 32 5.20 -8.96 14.29
C ALA A 32 3.68 -9.03 14.17
N VAL A 33 3.04 -7.87 14.07
CA VAL A 33 1.66 -7.79 13.58
C VAL A 33 1.74 -8.19 12.12
N THR A 34 1.72 -9.49 11.85
CA THR A 34 1.39 -10.04 10.54
C THR A 34 -0.06 -9.63 10.31
N GLY A 35 -0.25 -8.47 9.68
CA GLY A 35 -1.53 -8.11 9.09
C GLY A 35 -1.85 -9.19 8.08
N ALA A 36 -2.68 -10.15 8.47
CA ALA A 36 -3.21 -11.14 7.57
C ALA A 36 -4.01 -10.38 6.51
N THR A 37 -3.48 -10.37 5.28
CA THR A 37 -4.21 -9.95 4.10
C THR A 37 -5.37 -10.91 3.93
N SER A 38 -6.53 -10.55 4.49
CA SER A 38 -7.75 -11.32 4.29
C SER A 38 -8.36 -10.85 2.97
N THR A 39 -8.04 -11.57 1.89
CA THR A 39 -8.88 -11.58 0.69
C THR A 39 -10.12 -12.42 1.02
N ASP A 40 -11.11 -11.79 1.66
CA ASP A 40 -12.37 -12.49 1.98
C ASP A 40 -13.16 -12.74 0.69
N PHE A 41 -13.24 -14.00 0.29
CA PHE A 41 -14.23 -14.49 -0.65
C PHE A 41 -14.98 -15.68 -0.05
N ALA A 42 -15.93 -15.42 0.85
CA ALA A 42 -16.97 -16.40 1.16
C ALA A 42 -18.00 -16.50 0.02
N ARG A 43 -17.88 -17.53 -0.84
CA ARG A 43 -18.91 -17.86 -1.85
C ARG A 43 -19.82 -18.96 -1.33
N LEU A 44 -21.04 -18.60 -0.93
CA LEU A 44 -22.10 -19.55 -0.63
C LEU A 44 -23.16 -19.48 -1.74
N ASN A 45 -23.13 -20.44 -2.67
CA ASN A 45 -24.13 -20.54 -3.73
C ASN A 45 -25.26 -21.48 -3.27
N PHE A 46 -26.42 -20.91 -2.93
CA PHE A 46 -27.66 -21.67 -2.92
C PHE A 46 -28.21 -21.67 -4.35
N VAL A 47 -28.38 -22.86 -4.91
CA VAL A 47 -28.84 -23.14 -6.27
C VAL A 47 -30.08 -22.27 -6.61
N GLY A 48 -30.01 -21.46 -7.69
CA GLY A 48 -31.24 -20.97 -8.35
C GLY A 48 -31.31 -19.52 -8.83
N ALA A 49 -30.28 -18.68 -8.71
CA ALA A 49 -30.32 -17.32 -9.26
C ALA A 49 -29.13 -17.03 -10.16
N THR A 50 -29.40 -16.31 -11.25
CA THR A 50 -28.47 -15.76 -12.23
C THR A 50 -27.22 -15.20 -11.56
N LEU A 51 -26.03 -15.44 -12.15
CA LEU A 51 -24.75 -14.89 -11.72
C LEU A 51 -24.87 -13.38 -11.56
N VAL A 52 -25.06 -12.89 -10.34
CA VAL A 52 -24.79 -11.51 -9.98
C VAL A 52 -23.29 -11.33 -10.19
N GLU A 53 -22.88 -10.35 -11.00
CA GLU A 53 -21.48 -9.98 -11.16
C GLU A 53 -20.83 -9.98 -9.77
N SER A 54 -19.79 -10.82 -9.63
CA SER A 54 -19.06 -10.93 -8.38
C SER A 54 -18.61 -9.51 -7.99
N PRO A 55 -18.93 -9.00 -6.79
CA PRO A 55 -18.46 -7.69 -6.38
C PRO A 55 -16.93 -7.75 -6.32
N ARG A 56 -16.27 -7.28 -7.38
CA ARG A 56 -14.82 -7.18 -7.47
C ARG A 56 -14.42 -5.92 -6.74
N PHE A 57 -13.65 -6.06 -5.66
CA PHE A 57 -12.95 -4.93 -5.08
C PHE A 57 -11.82 -4.56 -6.02
N ASP A 58 -11.82 -3.32 -6.52
CA ASP A 58 -10.98 -2.92 -7.64
C ASP A 58 -10.66 -1.43 -7.59
N ILE A 59 -9.40 -1.09 -7.89
CA ILE A 59 -8.90 0.28 -8.00
C ILE A 59 -8.39 0.47 -9.42
N GLY A 60 -8.80 1.57 -10.03
CA GLY A 60 -8.33 1.96 -11.35
C GLY A 60 -7.58 3.28 -11.32
N ILE A 61 -6.81 3.49 -12.38
CA ILE A 61 -6.25 4.79 -12.75
C ILE A 61 -6.88 5.24 -14.07
N VAL A 62 -6.80 6.54 -14.32
CA VAL A 62 -7.17 7.12 -15.61
C VAL A 62 -5.90 7.56 -16.32
N ARG A 63 -5.61 6.96 -17.47
CA ARG A 63 -4.48 7.35 -18.32
C ARG A 63 -4.68 8.73 -18.92
N ALA A 64 -3.60 9.31 -19.44
CA ALA A 64 -3.63 10.66 -20.02
C ALA A 64 -4.60 10.78 -21.21
N ASP A 65 -4.90 9.67 -21.90
CA ASP A 65 -5.87 9.58 -23.00
C ASP A 65 -7.32 9.36 -22.51
N GLY A 66 -7.56 9.36 -21.20
CA GLY A 66 -8.87 9.11 -20.58
C GLY A 66 -9.22 7.63 -20.42
N ALA A 67 -8.38 6.70 -20.89
CA ALA A 67 -8.65 5.27 -20.77
C ALA A 67 -8.40 4.76 -19.34
N VAL A 68 -9.24 3.84 -18.91
CA VAL A 68 -9.09 3.12 -17.64
C VAL A 68 -7.93 2.13 -17.74
N GLU A 69 -7.15 2.05 -16.67
CA GLU A 69 -6.25 0.94 -16.41
C GLU A 69 -6.44 0.45 -14.98
N GLN A 70 -6.58 -0.86 -14.78
CA GLN A 70 -6.71 -1.43 -13.44
C GLN A 70 -5.37 -1.40 -12.73
N ALA A 71 -5.37 -1.01 -11.46
CA ALA A 71 -4.20 -0.92 -10.62
C ALA A 71 -3.95 -2.23 -9.86
N ASP A 72 -4.02 -3.36 -10.56
CA ASP A 72 -3.92 -4.72 -10.01
C ASP A 72 -2.54 -5.37 -10.21
N LYS A 73 -1.56 -4.62 -10.73
CA LYS A 73 -0.21 -5.12 -11.02
C LYS A 73 0.72 -4.97 -9.81
N ASP A 74 1.27 -6.08 -9.33
CA ASP A 74 2.24 -6.13 -8.22
C ASP A 74 3.47 -5.23 -8.46
N GLY A 75 3.92 -5.13 -9.71
CA GLY A 75 5.04 -4.29 -10.14
C GLY A 75 4.70 -2.79 -10.27
N GLY A 76 3.46 -2.41 -9.98
CA GLY A 76 2.93 -1.08 -10.28
C GLY A 76 2.60 -0.89 -11.76
N PHE A 77 2.17 0.32 -12.10
CA PHE A 77 1.88 0.73 -13.47
C PHE A 77 2.92 1.74 -13.96
N ASP A 78 3.17 1.68 -15.26
CA ASP A 78 4.09 2.58 -15.93
C ASP A 78 3.39 3.90 -16.24
N TRP A 79 3.58 4.87 -15.36
CA TRP A 79 3.03 6.20 -15.54
C TRP A 79 3.95 7.06 -16.41
N ALA A 80 3.42 7.55 -17.54
CA ALA A 80 4.14 8.49 -18.38
C ALA A 80 4.15 9.89 -17.73
N VAL A 81 5.34 10.39 -17.42
CA VAL A 81 5.54 11.76 -16.93
C VAL A 81 5.90 12.66 -18.11
N ALA A 82 5.00 13.56 -18.49
CA ALA A 82 5.28 14.55 -19.53
C ALA A 82 6.48 15.42 -19.12
N GLY A 83 7.40 15.66 -20.07
CA GLY A 83 8.63 16.42 -19.82
C GLY A 83 9.74 15.66 -19.08
N ALA A 84 9.57 14.36 -18.80
CA ALA A 84 10.62 13.56 -18.16
C ALA A 84 11.93 13.50 -18.98
N SER A 85 11.85 13.63 -20.31
CA SER A 85 13.03 13.74 -21.20
C SER A 85 13.85 15.01 -20.94
N ASP A 86 13.23 16.04 -20.38
CA ASP A 86 13.83 17.34 -20.13
C ASP A 86 14.31 17.48 -18.67
N LEU A 87 14.16 16.40 -17.88
CA LEU A 87 14.62 16.35 -16.50
C LEU A 87 16.14 16.28 -16.44
N VAL A 88 16.75 17.45 -16.25
CA VAL A 88 18.19 17.63 -16.02
C VAL A 88 18.47 18.01 -14.55
N PRO A 89 19.71 17.89 -14.05
CA PRO A 89 20.06 18.30 -12.70
C PRO A 89 19.58 19.73 -12.38
N GLY A 90 19.02 19.89 -11.19
CA GLY A 90 18.46 21.16 -10.70
C GLY A 90 17.02 21.44 -11.17
N LYS A 91 16.45 20.60 -12.04
CA LYS A 91 15.06 20.72 -12.51
C LYS A 91 14.13 19.76 -11.81
N SER A 92 12.84 20.01 -12.00
CA SER A 92 11.76 19.15 -11.54
C SER A 92 10.70 18.99 -12.60
N VAL A 93 10.06 17.84 -12.61
CA VAL A 93 8.85 17.55 -13.39
C VAL A 93 7.73 17.18 -12.45
N SER A 94 6.50 17.52 -12.82
CA SER A 94 5.30 17.21 -12.04
C SER A 94 4.29 16.48 -12.89
N THR A 95 3.51 15.61 -12.25
CA THR A 95 2.43 14.88 -12.89
C THR A 95 1.26 14.70 -11.93
N THR A 96 0.08 14.50 -12.50
CA THR A 96 -1.15 14.21 -11.76
C THR A 96 -1.68 12.87 -12.21
N ILE A 97 -1.87 11.94 -11.28
CA ILE A 97 -2.39 10.59 -11.52
C ILE A 97 -3.82 10.55 -10.97
N PRO A 98 -4.86 10.49 -11.82
CA PRO A 98 -6.22 10.25 -11.37
C PRO A 98 -6.39 8.78 -10.99
N VAL A 99 -6.93 8.56 -9.80
CA VAL A 99 -7.18 7.24 -9.20
C VAL A 99 -8.66 7.16 -8.84
N PHE A 100 -9.28 6.02 -9.02
CA PHE A 100 -10.68 5.84 -8.67
C PHE A 100 -10.97 4.46 -8.09
N ASN A 101 -11.94 4.43 -7.20
CA ASN A 101 -12.54 3.21 -6.70
C ASN A 101 -13.49 2.68 -7.77
N ASN A 102 -13.14 1.54 -8.37
CA ASN A 102 -13.93 0.89 -9.39
C ASN A 102 -14.96 -0.09 -8.78
N THR A 103 -15.01 -0.18 -7.46
CA THR A 103 -15.93 -1.06 -6.73
C THR A 103 -17.30 -0.41 -6.59
N TYR A 104 -18.37 -1.12 -6.96
CA TYR A 104 -19.74 -0.57 -6.99
C TYR A 104 -20.22 -0.04 -5.63
N ASN A 105 -20.08 -0.81 -4.54
CA ASN A 105 -20.78 -0.57 -3.26
C ASN A 105 -19.89 -0.66 -2.00
N LEU A 106 -18.57 -0.67 -2.16
CA LEU A 106 -17.60 -0.68 -1.06
C LEU A 106 -16.71 0.55 -1.13
N LYS A 107 -16.40 1.10 0.04
CA LYS A 107 -15.36 2.13 0.19
C LYS A 107 -13.98 1.49 0.08
N ALA A 108 -13.01 2.26 -0.39
CA ALA A 108 -11.63 1.81 -0.52
C ALA A 108 -10.69 2.77 0.21
N ASP A 109 -10.00 2.29 1.24
CA ASP A 109 -8.87 3.03 1.82
C ASP A 109 -7.63 2.74 0.97
N THR A 110 -7.15 3.78 0.27
CA THR A 110 -6.17 3.63 -0.82
C THR A 110 -4.84 4.24 -0.43
N SER A 111 -3.79 3.48 -0.70
CA SER A 111 -2.39 3.84 -0.50
C SER A 111 -1.59 3.67 -1.79
N PHE A 112 -0.40 4.27 -1.81
CA PHE A 112 0.48 4.20 -2.96
C PHE A 112 1.95 4.16 -2.55
N GLN A 113 2.79 3.70 -3.47
CA GLN A 113 4.23 3.78 -3.38
C GLN A 113 4.87 3.93 -4.75
N VAL A 114 5.97 4.68 -4.83
CA VAL A 114 6.89 4.60 -5.97
C VAL A 114 7.71 3.32 -5.84
N VAL A 115 7.83 2.58 -6.93
CA VAL A 115 8.61 1.33 -7.01
C VAL A 115 9.60 1.37 -8.15
N LEU A 116 10.66 0.57 -8.03
CA LEU A 116 11.58 0.34 -9.12
C LEU A 116 10.95 -0.54 -10.17
N ARG A 117 10.94 -0.08 -11.42
CA ARG A 117 10.56 -0.95 -12.54
C ARG A 117 11.60 -2.06 -12.64
N ASN A 118 11.14 -3.30 -12.87
CA ASN A 118 11.97 -4.50 -12.94
C ASN A 118 12.76 -4.83 -11.65
N GLY A 119 12.49 -4.14 -10.53
CA GLY A 119 13.13 -4.35 -9.23
C GLY A 119 14.51 -3.70 -9.05
N ASP A 120 15.13 -3.17 -10.11
CA ASP A 120 16.46 -2.54 -10.06
C ASP A 120 16.49 -1.10 -10.59
N GLY A 121 15.41 -0.64 -11.21
CA GLY A 121 15.24 0.72 -11.72
C GLY A 121 16.14 1.05 -12.92
N ARG A 122 16.69 0.04 -13.59
CA ARG A 122 17.48 0.21 -14.82
C ARG A 122 16.57 0.37 -16.03
N VAL A 123 16.92 1.31 -16.91
CA VAL A 123 16.27 1.44 -18.24
C VAL A 123 16.98 0.56 -19.27
N ALA A 124 18.31 0.54 -19.27
CA ALA A 124 19.12 -0.27 -20.19
C ALA A 124 20.49 -0.63 -19.59
N PRO A 125 21.13 -1.72 -20.06
CA PRO A 125 22.50 -2.06 -19.68
C PRO A 125 23.48 -0.93 -20.01
N GLY A 126 24.43 -0.66 -19.12
CA GLY A 126 25.47 0.36 -19.33
C GLY A 126 25.01 1.81 -19.15
N VAL A 127 23.71 2.08 -18.99
CA VAL A 127 23.20 3.42 -18.68
C VAL A 127 23.31 3.67 -17.17
N PRO A 128 23.94 4.79 -16.72
CA PRO A 128 24.00 5.15 -15.31
C PRO A 128 22.60 5.30 -14.70
N ILE A 129 22.43 4.86 -13.44
CA ILE A 129 21.14 4.98 -12.75
C ILE A 129 21.12 6.27 -11.92
N ILE A 130 20.20 7.19 -12.23
CA ILE A 130 20.13 8.50 -11.54
C ILE A 130 19.32 8.48 -10.24
N LEU A 131 18.74 7.33 -9.85
CA LEU A 131 17.89 7.17 -8.66
C LEU A 131 18.43 7.82 -7.36
N PRO A 132 19.73 7.75 -7.01
CA PRO A 132 20.23 8.37 -5.79
C PRO A 132 20.02 9.90 -5.74
N PHE A 133 19.92 10.51 -6.91
CA PHE A 133 19.78 11.95 -7.12
C PHE A 133 18.33 12.39 -7.39
N LEU A 134 17.37 11.46 -7.37
CA LEU A 134 15.97 11.79 -7.48
C LEU A 134 15.36 12.02 -6.08
N ARG A 135 14.51 13.03 -6.00
CA ARG A 135 13.71 13.35 -4.82
C ARG A 135 12.25 13.50 -5.20
N PHE A 136 11.39 12.97 -4.35
CA PHE A 136 9.95 12.89 -4.61
C PHE A 136 9.20 13.72 -3.59
N THR A 137 8.19 14.44 -4.08
CA THR A 137 7.22 15.17 -3.27
C THR A 137 5.84 14.80 -3.78
N ALA A 138 4.90 14.52 -2.88
CA ALA A 138 3.53 14.20 -3.24
C ALA A 138 2.53 15.04 -2.47
N THR A 139 1.50 15.48 -3.18
CA THR A 139 0.31 16.11 -2.60
C THR A 139 -0.95 15.42 -3.10
N ASP A 140 -2.04 15.55 -2.35
CA ASP A 140 -3.37 15.18 -2.85
C ASP A 140 -3.99 16.29 -3.71
N GLU A 141 -5.22 16.06 -4.17
CA GLU A 141 -6.00 17.00 -4.98
C GLU A 141 -6.33 18.33 -4.30
N THR A 142 -6.21 18.40 -2.97
CA THR A 142 -6.39 19.62 -2.16
C THR A 142 -5.08 20.35 -1.90
N ASN A 143 -3.97 19.88 -2.49
CA ASN A 143 -2.59 20.29 -2.22
C ASN A 143 -2.12 19.99 -0.80
N LYS A 144 -2.78 19.09 -0.07
CA LYS A 144 -2.26 18.60 1.20
C LYS A 144 -1.03 17.75 0.94
N VAL A 145 0.05 18.06 1.64
CA VAL A 145 1.31 17.32 1.56
C VAL A 145 1.14 15.92 2.14
N ILE A 146 1.57 14.92 1.37
CA ILE A 146 1.66 13.51 1.78
C ILE A 146 3.10 13.21 2.22
N PHE A 147 4.08 13.60 1.41
CA PHE A 147 5.51 13.59 1.74
C PHE A 147 6.25 14.64 0.92
N THR A 148 7.44 15.03 1.37
CA THR A 148 8.29 16.04 0.71
C THR A 148 9.74 15.63 0.71
N ASP A 149 10.39 15.78 -0.45
CA ASP A 149 11.84 15.63 -0.63
C ASP A 149 12.41 14.30 -0.12
N VAL A 150 11.72 13.21 -0.41
CA VAL A 150 12.13 11.85 0.01
C VAL A 150 12.76 11.06 -1.15
N THR A 151 13.51 10.01 -0.83
CA THR A 151 14.00 9.02 -1.82
C THR A 151 12.89 8.07 -2.26
N TRP A 152 13.10 7.34 -3.36
CA TRP A 152 12.07 6.47 -3.93
C TRP A 152 11.55 5.40 -2.95
N ASP A 153 12.42 4.85 -2.10
CA ASP A 153 12.11 3.81 -1.11
C ASP A 153 11.28 4.34 0.08
N GLN A 154 11.26 5.67 0.23
CA GLN A 154 10.45 6.39 1.20
C GLN A 154 9.21 7.03 0.58
N ALA A 155 9.11 7.09 -0.75
CA ALA A 155 8.03 7.73 -1.49
C ALA A 155 6.75 6.88 -1.50
N LYS A 156 6.11 6.79 -0.33
CA LYS A 156 4.86 6.06 -0.08
C LYS A 156 3.90 6.89 0.77
N GLY A 157 2.61 6.67 0.60
CA GLY A 157 1.59 7.44 1.32
C GLY A 157 0.18 6.92 1.11
N ALA A 158 -0.80 7.66 1.65
CA ALA A 158 -2.22 7.33 1.54
C ALA A 158 -2.98 8.44 0.80
N LEU A 159 -3.87 8.05 -0.10
CA LEU A 159 -4.94 8.91 -0.64
C LEU A 159 -6.19 8.88 0.26
N GLY A 160 -6.21 7.97 1.24
CA GLY A 160 -7.28 7.78 2.20
C GLY A 160 -8.50 7.10 1.58
N VAL A 161 -9.63 7.23 2.27
CA VAL A 161 -10.88 6.58 1.87
C VAL A 161 -11.48 7.25 0.64
N MET A 162 -11.81 6.44 -0.37
CA MET A 162 -12.63 6.78 -1.53
C MET A 162 -14.01 6.15 -1.38
N GLU A 163 -15.04 6.90 -1.75
CA GLU A 163 -16.42 6.43 -1.77
C GLU A 163 -16.62 5.31 -2.79
N PRO A 164 -17.67 4.46 -2.66
CA PRO A 164 -18.00 3.50 -3.69
C PRO A 164 -18.31 4.19 -5.02
N ARG A 165 -18.12 3.48 -6.12
CA ARG A 165 -18.40 4.01 -7.45
C ARG A 165 -19.87 4.40 -7.61
N TRP A 166 -20.80 3.57 -7.12
CA TRP A 166 -22.25 3.69 -7.35
C TRP A 166 -22.64 3.82 -8.84
N GLY A 167 -21.80 3.30 -9.73
CA GLY A 167 -22.01 3.26 -11.18
C GLY A 167 -21.43 1.98 -11.75
N ALA A 168 -21.71 1.70 -13.03
CA ALA A 168 -21.19 0.52 -13.70
C ALA A 168 -19.67 0.42 -13.54
N VAL A 169 -19.18 -0.77 -13.18
CA VAL A 169 -17.75 -1.08 -13.12
C VAL A 169 -17.15 -0.85 -14.50
N LEU A 170 -15.99 -0.21 -14.56
CA LEU A 170 -15.28 0.03 -15.82
C LEU A 170 -14.26 -1.08 -16.08
N ASN A 171 -14.20 -1.57 -17.30
CA ASN A 171 -13.19 -2.52 -17.74
C ASN A 171 -11.90 -1.81 -18.18
N ASN A 172 -10.80 -2.56 -18.20
CA ASN A 172 -9.52 -2.05 -18.70
C ASN A 172 -9.66 -1.57 -20.17
N GLY A 173 -9.19 -0.36 -20.47
CA GLY A 173 -9.26 0.27 -21.79
C GLY A 173 -10.57 1.00 -22.10
N GLU A 174 -11.60 0.89 -21.25
CA GLU A 174 -12.81 1.70 -21.39
C GLU A 174 -12.52 3.18 -21.10
N GLN A 175 -13.34 4.07 -21.64
CA GLN A 175 -13.25 5.49 -21.33
C GLN A 175 -13.74 5.76 -19.90
N PHE A 176 -12.96 6.53 -19.15
CA PHE A 176 -13.33 6.89 -17.80
C PHE A 176 -14.59 7.74 -17.79
N THR A 177 -15.59 7.26 -17.07
CA THR A 177 -16.80 8.02 -16.75
C THR A 177 -16.83 8.28 -15.24
N PRO A 178 -16.96 9.54 -14.82
CA PRO A 178 -17.20 9.87 -13.41
C PRO A 178 -18.48 9.20 -12.90
N ALA A 179 -18.47 8.79 -11.64
CA ALA A 179 -19.63 8.20 -10.98
C ALA A 179 -19.97 8.99 -9.70
N ALA A 180 -19.99 8.37 -8.52
CA ALA A 180 -20.24 9.10 -7.28
C ALA A 180 -19.15 10.13 -6.94
N SER A 181 -19.55 11.23 -6.32
CA SER A 181 -18.60 12.17 -5.70
C SER A 181 -17.74 11.44 -4.65
N GLY A 182 -16.44 11.73 -4.61
CA GLY A 182 -15.49 11.07 -3.71
C GLY A 182 -15.06 9.67 -4.11
N SER A 183 -15.60 9.10 -5.20
CA SER A 183 -15.15 7.80 -5.75
C SER A 183 -13.85 7.90 -6.57
N ALA A 184 -13.38 9.11 -6.84
CA ALA A 184 -12.12 9.39 -7.52
C ALA A 184 -11.35 10.46 -6.76
N LYS A 185 -10.01 10.34 -6.78
CA LYS A 185 -9.05 11.28 -6.22
C LYS A 185 -7.90 11.50 -7.19
N LYS A 186 -7.07 12.50 -6.91
CA LYS A 186 -5.83 12.74 -7.66
C LYS A 186 -4.61 12.70 -6.74
N LEU A 187 -3.56 12.02 -7.23
CA LEU A 187 -2.21 12.09 -6.68
C LEU A 187 -1.39 13.07 -7.53
N ASN A 188 -0.87 14.13 -6.93
CA ASN A 188 0.10 15.01 -7.58
C ASN A 188 1.50 14.59 -7.14
N LEU A 189 2.35 14.20 -8.09
CA LEU A 189 3.71 13.76 -7.84
C LEU A 189 4.71 14.69 -8.53
N THR A 190 5.65 15.23 -7.77
CA THR A 190 6.79 15.99 -8.28
C THR A 190 8.05 15.18 -8.10
N ILE A 191 8.84 15.10 -9.18
CA ILE A 191 10.15 14.45 -9.21
C ILE A 191 11.19 15.54 -9.46
N LYS A 192 12.10 15.72 -8.51
CA LYS A 192 13.23 16.64 -8.62
C LYS A 192 14.51 15.86 -8.86
N TYR A 193 15.29 16.28 -9.84
CA TYR A 193 16.67 15.83 -10.02
C TYR A 193 17.57 16.82 -9.30
N ILE A 194 18.20 16.39 -8.20
CA ILE A 194 19.09 17.27 -7.43
C ILE A 194 20.34 17.60 -8.26
N ASP A 195 20.78 18.85 -8.15
CA ASP A 195 22.09 19.28 -8.63
C ASP A 195 23.04 19.27 -7.44
N GLY A 196 24.18 18.59 -7.59
CA GLY A 196 25.13 18.42 -6.51
C GLY A 196 26.37 17.62 -6.91
N PRO A 197 27.39 17.56 -6.04
CA PRO A 197 28.64 16.88 -6.34
C PRO A 197 28.42 15.40 -6.70
N GLY A 198 29.09 14.94 -7.74
CA GLY A 198 29.05 13.56 -8.19
C GLY A 198 27.95 13.27 -9.22
N VAL A 199 26.99 14.18 -9.42
CA VAL A 199 25.93 14.06 -10.44
C VAL A 199 26.53 14.04 -11.85
N GLU A 200 27.64 14.76 -12.06
CA GLU A 200 28.38 14.80 -13.33
C GLU A 200 28.83 13.41 -13.82
N ASN A 201 29.01 12.45 -12.91
CA ASN A 201 29.36 11.06 -13.26
C ASN A 201 28.17 10.26 -13.82
N TYR A 202 26.96 10.83 -13.78
CA TYR A 202 25.71 10.21 -14.20
C TYR A 202 25.08 10.95 -15.39
N ASN A 203 25.87 11.72 -16.14
CA ASN A 203 25.43 12.36 -17.37
C ASN A 203 24.85 11.33 -18.35
N GLY A 204 23.66 11.62 -18.89
CA GLY A 204 22.90 10.68 -19.74
C GLY A 204 22.28 9.50 -18.98
N GLY A 205 22.39 9.47 -17.66
CA GLY A 205 21.77 8.46 -16.81
C GLY A 205 20.25 8.56 -16.77
N GLN A 206 19.62 7.46 -16.39
CA GLN A 206 18.17 7.29 -16.44
C GLN A 206 17.68 6.50 -15.22
N ALA A 207 16.37 6.53 -14.95
CA ALA A 207 15.75 5.74 -13.91
C ALA A 207 14.41 5.19 -14.41
N ALA A 208 14.18 3.90 -14.19
CA ALA A 208 12.92 3.23 -14.51
C ALA A 208 12.09 3.10 -13.22
N LEU A 209 10.96 3.80 -13.18
CA LEU A 209 10.08 3.83 -12.01
C LEU A 209 8.65 3.52 -12.44
N SER A 210 7.90 2.97 -11.49
CA SER A 210 6.47 2.71 -11.60
C SER A 210 5.80 3.20 -10.31
N VAL A 211 4.49 3.40 -10.35
CA VAL A 211 3.72 3.70 -9.13
C VAL A 211 2.83 2.49 -8.87
N ARG A 212 2.75 2.05 -7.62
CA ARG A 212 1.82 0.99 -7.20
C ARG A 212 0.75 1.60 -6.33
N PHE A 213 -0.50 1.25 -6.58
CA PHE A 213 -1.61 1.52 -5.68
C PHE A 213 -2.01 0.23 -5.00
N ASP A 214 -2.29 0.33 -3.71
CA ASP A 214 -2.80 -0.76 -2.88
C ASP A 214 -4.06 -0.22 -2.19
N ALA A 215 -5.09 -1.06 -2.02
CA ALA A 215 -6.28 -0.65 -1.29
C ALA A 215 -6.86 -1.77 -0.45
N VAL A 216 -7.55 -1.38 0.61
CA VAL A 216 -8.32 -2.27 1.47
C VAL A 216 -9.76 -1.80 1.53
N SER A 217 -10.70 -2.74 1.60
CA SER A 217 -12.11 -2.39 1.80
C SER A 217 -12.28 -1.69 3.15
N ALA A 218 -12.92 -0.53 3.15
CA ALA A 218 -13.25 0.19 4.36
C ALA A 218 -14.73 -0.02 4.74
N ALA A 219 -15.03 0.04 6.03
CA ALA A 219 -16.40 0.01 6.52
C ALA A 219 -17.21 1.18 5.93
N ARG A 220 -18.50 0.94 5.67
CA ARG A 220 -19.43 1.92 5.10
C ARG A 220 -19.62 3.13 6.01
#